data_AF-A0A9D5VCQ3-F1
#
_entry.id   AF-A0A9D5VCQ3-F1
#
_cell.length_a   1.000
_cell.length_b   1.000
_cell.length_c   1.000
_cell.angle_alpha   90.00
_cell.angle_beta   90.00
_cell.angle_gamma   90.00
#
_symmetry.space_group_name_H-M   'P 1'
#
loop_
_entity.id
_entity.type
_entity.pdbx_description
1 polymer ?
#
loop_
_entity_poly.entity_id
_entity_poly.type
_entity_poly.pdbx_seq_one_letter_code
_entity_poly.pdbx_strand_id
1 'polypeptide(L)' 'YQYLQPGTHGGTFDLFTHGADGREGGTGINADIGNWNLDD' A
#
# COMPACT_ATOMS: atom_id res chain seq x y z
N TYR A 1 -6.48 -2.02 -5.72
CA TYR A 1 -6.65 -1.07 -4.61
C TYR A 1 -7.39 -1.73 -3.46
N GLN A 2 -6.94 -1.45 -2.24
CA GLN A 2 -7.40 -2.00 -0.96
C GLN A 2 -7.54 -0.85 0.04
N TYR A 3 -8.48 -0.98 0.97
CA TYR A 3 -8.82 0.04 1.96
C TYR A 3 -8.92 -0.58 3.35
N LEU A 4 -8.39 0.11 4.37
CA LEU A 4 -8.46 -0.33 5.76
C LEU A 4 -8.67 0.86 6.73
N GLN A 5 -9.55 0.67 7.72
CA GLN A 5 -9.77 1.63 8.82
C GLN A 5 -10.12 0.86 10.13
N PRO A 6 -9.40 1.09 11.25
CA PRO A 6 -8.25 1.98 11.39
C PRO A 6 -7.04 1.50 10.59
N GLY A 7 -6.28 2.44 10.02
CA GLY A 7 -5.05 2.12 9.27
C GLY A 7 -3.98 1.50 10.18
N THR A 8 -3.07 0.72 9.60
CA THR A 8 -1.92 0.12 10.28
C THR A 8 -0.65 0.95 10.14
N HIS A 9 -0.60 1.88 9.17
CA HIS A 9 0.58 2.71 8.88
C HIS A 9 0.59 4.06 9.60
N GLY A 10 -0.12 4.17 10.73
CA GLY A 10 -0.14 5.36 11.59
C GLY A 10 -1.06 6.49 11.13
N GLY A 11 -1.70 6.35 9.96
CA GLY A 11 -2.77 7.24 9.48
C GLY A 11 -4.15 6.86 10.01
N THR A 12 -5.17 7.66 9.65
CA THR A 12 -6.57 7.34 9.93
C THR A 12 -7.08 6.14 9.15
N PHE A 13 -6.59 5.98 7.92
CA PHE A 13 -6.90 4.88 7.01
C PHE A 13 -5.70 4.57 6.13
N ASP A 14 -5.71 3.36 5.59
CA ASP A 14 -4.74 2.89 4.63
C ASP A 14 -5.45 2.63 3.30
N LEU A 15 -4.93 3.21 2.22
CA LEU A 15 -5.39 3.01 0.85
C LEU A 15 -4.19 2.63 -0.01
N PHE A 16 -4.17 1.41 -0.54
CA PHE A 16 -2.99 0.86 -1.20
C PHE A 16 -3.27 -0.17 -2.29
N THR A 17 -2.25 -0.60 -3.02
CA THR A 17 -2.31 -1.66 -4.02
C THR A 17 -1.06 -2.53 -3.96
N HIS A 18 -1.23 -3.83 -4.18
CA HIS A 18 -0.19 -4.86 -4.15
C HIS A 18 0.64 -4.93 -5.46
N GLY A 19 0.90 -3.79 -6.10
CA GLY A 19 1.58 -3.75 -7.40
C GLY A 19 0.93 -4.64 -8.48
N ALA A 20 1.75 -5.12 -9.42
CA ALA A 20 1.31 -5.96 -10.54
C ALA A 20 1.08 -7.44 -10.19
N ASP A 21 1.68 -7.96 -9.12
CA ASP A 21 1.58 -9.37 -8.74
C ASP A 21 0.42 -9.67 -7.78
N GLY A 22 -0.18 -8.63 -7.19
CA GLY A 22 -1.33 -8.77 -6.32
C GLY A 22 -0.99 -9.37 -4.95
N ARG A 23 0.27 -9.31 -4.51
CA ARG A 23 0.74 -9.82 -3.22
C ARG A 23 1.43 -8.73 -2.40
N GLU A 24 1.41 -8.88 -1.08
CA GLU A 24 2.17 -8.00 -0.18
C GLU A 24 3.68 -8.08 -0.45
N GLY A 25 4.32 -6.92 -0.46
CA GLY A 25 5.75 -6.73 -0.63
C GLY A 25 6.15 -6.43 -2.07
N GLY A 26 7.14 -7.15 -2.58
CA GLY A 26 7.66 -6.93 -3.93
C GLY A 26 8.60 -5.71 -4.06
N THR A 27 9.11 -5.51 -5.28
CA THR A 27 9.95 -4.37 -5.66
C THR A 27 9.64 -3.94 -7.08
N GLY A 28 9.98 -2.70 -7.45
CA GLY A 28 9.70 -2.18 -8.79
C GLY A 28 8.20 -2.22 -9.10
N ILE A 29 7.82 -2.86 -10.20
CA ILE A 29 6.42 -2.96 -10.64
C ILE A 29 5.52 -3.78 -9.70
N ASN A 30 6.13 -4.59 -8.83
CA ASN A 30 5.41 -5.40 -7.85
C ASN A 30 5.39 -4.74 -6.46
N ALA A 31 5.96 -3.55 -6.29
CA ALA A 31 6.00 -2.90 -5.00
C ALA A 31 4.58 -2.47 -4.56
N ASP A 32 4.34 -2.60 -3.26
CA ASP A 32 3.16 -2.04 -2.61
C ASP A 32 3.19 -0.50 -2.67
N ILE A 33 2.12 0.09 -3.18
CA ILE A 33 1.95 1.54 -3.26
C ILE A 33 0.73 1.92 -2.43
N GLY A 34 0.95 2.70 -1.37
CA GLY A 34 -0.06 3.17 -0.44
C GLY A 34 0.03 4.67 -0.14
N ASN A 35 -0.99 5.21 0.52
CA ASN A 35 -1.02 6.62 0.91
C ASN A 35 0.07 7.04 1.92
N TRP A 36 0.77 6.07 2.53
CA TRP A 36 1.85 6.30 3.50
C TRP A 36 3.26 6.36 2.88
N ASN A 37 3.43 5.89 1.64
CA ASN A 37 4.72 5.84 0.96
C ASN A 37 4.69 6.51 -0.43
N LEU A 38 3.88 7.57 -0.57
CA LEU A 38 3.77 8.33 -1.82
C LEU A 38 5.01 9.16 -2.15
N ASP A 39 5.90 9.37 -1.18
CA ASP A 39 7.13 10.15 -1.32
C ASP A 39 8.38 9.28 -1.56
N ASP A 40 8.21 7.95 -1.67
CA ASP A 40 9.29 6.98 -1.95
C ASP A 40 9.76 6.97 -3.42
#